data_AF-A0A9W8C3U9-F1
#
_entry.id   AF-A0A9W8C3U9-F1
#
_cell.length_a   1.000
_cell.length_b   1.000
_cell.length_c   1.000
_cell.angle_alpha   90.00
_cell.angle_beta   90.00
_cell.angle_gamma   90.00
#
_symmetry.space_group_name_H-M   'P 1'
#
loop_
_entity.id
_entity.type
_entity.pdbx_description
1 polymer ?
#
loop_
_entity_poly.entity_id
_entity_poly.type
_entity_poly.pdbx_seq_one_letter_code
_entity_poly.pdbx_strand_id
1 'polypeptide(L)'
;MSFYIGLLTPFGSVQSFCMYTSTAILFCYIFNITFFGACLALNGRREKGNKHWLTCMNVPEVDSVDATGNVCCVGGAYDKNTGTDEAMPMDLFFKNHYTPFLTKTWTVNIRTSVDEKNMLNAFRETAAKCGKLQTAVNVMVYHPAFIYYDQYAVIVSNTLQNIVVATCVMLVISLLLIPNPLCSVWVTFAIASVIVGVTGFMALWDVSLDSVSMINLVICIGFSVDFSAHIFYAFVSSEEASVNEKAKDALYKLGYPIIQGAASTIAGVVVLAAAKSYIFRTFFKIMFLVILFGAVHGVVFIPVFLTFFGICDGCLVPNLTKIHSVKCNLRTAIEKLNQYQQQ
;
A
#
# COMPACT_ATOMS: atom_id res chain seq x y z
N MET A 1 14.53 -2.41 0.89
CA MET A 1 15.74 -1.78 0.31
C MET A 1 15.99 -0.36 0.83
N SER A 2 14.98 0.51 0.94
CA SER A 2 15.12 1.87 1.49
C SER A 2 15.61 1.96 2.94
N PHE A 3 15.23 1.01 3.81
CA PHE A 3 15.62 1.02 5.24
C PHE A 3 17.09 0.70 5.50
N TYR A 4 17.83 0.12 4.54
CA TYR A 4 19.25 -0.20 4.72
C TYR A 4 20.14 1.06 4.69
N ILE A 5 19.69 2.12 4.01
CA ILE A 5 20.39 3.41 3.93
C ILE A 5 20.34 4.14 5.29
N GLY A 6 19.28 3.94 6.07
CA GLY A 6 19.14 4.50 7.43
C GLY A 6 20.04 3.85 8.49
N LEU A 7 20.77 2.77 8.14
CA LEU A 7 21.81 2.20 9.00
C LEU A 7 23.13 2.98 8.94
N LEU A 8 23.33 3.80 7.91
CA LEU A 8 24.55 4.61 7.74
C LEU A 8 24.45 5.97 8.44
N THR A 9 23.32 6.27 9.08
CA THR A 9 23.09 7.55 9.76
C THR A 9 23.76 7.57 11.13
N PRO A 10 24.46 8.64 11.54
CA PRO A 10 25.20 8.69 12.82
C PRO A 10 24.30 8.75 14.07
N PHE A 11 22.98 8.71 13.91
CA PHE A 11 22.01 8.77 15.01
C PHE A 11 21.52 7.36 15.38
N GLY A 12 21.87 6.91 16.59
CA GLY A 12 21.61 5.53 17.06
C GLY A 12 20.12 5.12 17.09
N SER A 13 19.21 6.07 17.31
CA SER A 13 17.75 5.79 17.29
C SER A 13 17.25 5.40 15.90
N VAL A 14 17.78 6.05 14.86
CA VAL A 14 17.44 5.80 13.46
C VAL A 14 18.00 4.45 13.02
N GLN A 15 19.22 4.12 13.45
CA GLN A 15 19.81 2.80 13.17
C GLN A 15 19.02 1.66 13.78
N SER A 16 18.62 1.76 15.06
CA SER A 16 17.81 0.72 15.70
C SER A 16 16.47 0.53 14.99
N PHE A 17 15.77 1.63 14.69
CA PHE A 17 14.50 1.57 13.96
C PHE A 17 14.66 0.93 12.59
N CYS A 18 15.65 1.35 11.80
CA CYS A 18 15.91 0.80 10.47
C CYS A 18 16.32 -0.68 10.50
N MET A 19 17.09 -1.10 11.51
CA MET A 19 17.51 -2.50 11.69
C MET A 19 16.31 -3.41 12.00
N TYR A 20 15.46 -3.03 12.97
CA TYR A 20 14.28 -3.82 13.32
C TYR A 20 13.27 -3.86 12.18
N THR A 21 13.03 -2.72 11.51
CA THR A 21 12.06 -2.65 10.40
C THR A 21 12.52 -3.46 9.18
N SER A 22 13.82 -3.40 8.84
CA SER A 22 14.38 -4.21 7.76
C SER A 22 14.31 -5.71 8.05
N THR A 23 14.63 -6.12 9.29
CA THR A 23 14.60 -7.53 9.71
C THR A 23 13.17 -8.06 9.75
N ALA A 24 12.22 -7.26 10.27
CA ALA A 24 10.81 -7.61 10.31
C ALA A 24 10.22 -7.76 8.89
N ILE A 25 10.53 -6.85 7.96
CA ILE A 25 10.02 -6.94 6.58
C ILE A 25 10.57 -8.18 5.86
N LEU A 26 11.88 -8.48 6.00
CA LEU A 26 12.48 -9.68 5.41
C LEU A 26 11.83 -10.96 5.96
N PHE A 27 11.64 -11.01 7.28
CA PHE A 27 11.01 -12.14 7.94
C PHE A 27 9.53 -12.28 7.57
N CYS A 28 8.76 -11.19 7.56
CA CYS A 28 7.39 -11.18 7.08
C CYS A 28 7.28 -11.62 5.62
N TYR A 29 8.20 -11.23 4.75
CA TYR A 29 8.21 -11.66 3.36
C TYR A 29 8.43 -13.17 3.23
N ILE A 30 9.41 -13.72 3.96
CA ILE A 30 9.69 -15.15 3.99
C ILE A 30 8.48 -15.91 4.57
N PHE A 31 7.89 -15.47 5.67
CA PHE A 31 6.74 -16.13 6.31
C PHE A 31 5.46 -16.07 5.47
N ASN A 32 5.20 -14.96 4.79
CA ASN A 32 4.05 -14.84 3.90
C ASN A 32 4.14 -15.81 2.71
N ILE A 33 5.33 -16.01 2.13
CA ILE A 33 5.52 -16.94 1.01
C ILE A 33 5.54 -18.40 1.47
N THR A 34 6.29 -18.72 2.53
CA THR A 34 6.58 -20.12 2.88
C THR A 34 5.60 -20.71 3.88
N PHE A 35 5.20 -19.96 4.91
CA PHE A 35 4.41 -20.49 6.00
C PHE A 35 2.92 -20.25 5.78
N PHE A 36 2.52 -19.02 5.46
CA PHE A 36 1.12 -18.66 5.27
C PHE A 36 0.51 -19.34 4.03
N GLY A 37 1.20 -19.32 2.90
CA GLY A 37 0.78 -20.03 1.68
C GLY A 37 0.68 -21.55 1.88
N ALA A 38 1.64 -22.16 2.59
CA ALA A 38 1.61 -23.60 2.88
C ALA A 38 0.49 -23.97 3.86
N CYS A 39 0.26 -23.17 4.90
CA CYS A 39 -0.83 -23.38 5.84
C CYS A 39 -2.20 -23.23 5.17
N LEU A 40 -2.40 -22.23 4.29
CA LEU A 40 -3.63 -22.09 3.51
C LEU A 40 -3.85 -23.25 2.53
N ALA A 41 -2.81 -23.69 1.84
CA ALA A 41 -2.90 -24.85 0.94
C ALA A 41 -3.20 -26.16 1.69
N LEU A 42 -2.64 -26.32 2.89
CA LEU A 42 -2.94 -27.45 3.77
C LEU A 42 -4.35 -27.35 4.35
N ASN A 43 -4.81 -26.17 4.74
CA ASN A 43 -6.18 -25.96 5.23
C ASN A 43 -7.20 -26.25 4.13
N GLY A 44 -6.98 -25.77 2.91
CA GLY A 44 -7.88 -26.03 1.77
C GLY A 44 -7.94 -27.52 1.37
N ARG A 45 -6.83 -28.26 1.50
CA ARG A 45 -6.85 -29.74 1.30
C ARG A 45 -7.54 -30.48 2.44
N ARG A 46 -7.53 -29.94 3.65
CA ARG A 46 -8.18 -30.52 4.85
C ARG A 46 -9.68 -30.25 4.86
N GLU A 47 -10.10 -29.05 4.44
CA GLU A 47 -11.49 -28.65 4.29
C GLU A 47 -12.19 -29.48 3.20
N LYS A 48 -11.50 -29.75 2.09
CA LYS A 48 -11.98 -30.70 1.05
C LYS A 48 -12.16 -32.14 1.57
N GLY A 49 -11.51 -32.50 2.67
CA GLY A 49 -11.58 -33.81 3.31
C GLY A 49 -12.48 -33.89 4.55
N ASN A 50 -13.20 -32.82 4.89
CA ASN A 50 -14.06 -32.70 6.08
C ASN A 50 -13.34 -33.02 7.41
N LYS A 51 -12.09 -32.55 7.53
CA LYS A 51 -11.22 -32.80 8.71
C LYS A 51 -11.09 -31.57 9.60
N HIS A 52 -11.12 -31.80 10.90
CA HIS A 52 -10.97 -30.76 11.92
C HIS A 52 -9.60 -30.07 11.81
N TRP A 53 -9.58 -28.73 11.90
CA TRP A 53 -8.42 -27.89 11.56
C TRP A 53 -7.19 -28.14 12.46
N LEU A 54 -7.40 -28.55 13.72
CA LEU A 54 -6.32 -28.78 14.69
C LEU A 54 -5.96 -30.27 14.86
N THR A 55 -6.96 -31.16 14.90
CA THR A 55 -6.77 -32.58 15.24
C THR A 55 -6.68 -33.50 14.03
N CYS A 56 -6.90 -32.99 12.80
CA CYS A 56 -6.85 -33.73 11.54
C CYS A 56 -7.80 -34.96 11.46
N MET A 57 -8.69 -35.13 12.43
CA MET A 57 -9.70 -36.18 12.46
C MET A 57 -10.91 -35.76 11.64
N ASN A 58 -11.59 -36.72 11.00
CA ASN A 58 -12.84 -36.45 10.30
C ASN A 58 -13.88 -35.94 11.31
N VAL A 59 -14.53 -34.83 11.00
CA VAL A 59 -15.60 -34.29 11.83
C VAL A 59 -16.83 -35.16 11.61
N PRO A 60 -17.37 -35.86 12.64
CA PRO A 60 -18.62 -36.57 12.49
C PRO A 60 -19.74 -35.57 12.21
N GLU A 61 -20.63 -35.89 11.27
CA GLU A 61 -21.81 -35.08 10.98
C GLU A 61 -22.82 -35.29 12.11
N VAL A 62 -22.98 -34.30 12.99
CA VAL A 62 -23.85 -34.41 14.18
C VAL A 62 -25.10 -33.56 13.96
N ASP A 63 -26.27 -34.21 13.88
CA ASP A 63 -27.58 -33.59 13.68
C ASP A 63 -28.19 -32.95 14.95
N SER A 64 -27.49 -32.96 16.08
CA SER A 64 -27.90 -32.22 17.28
C SER A 64 -26.72 -31.95 18.22
N VAL A 65 -26.48 -30.67 18.50
CA VAL A 65 -25.32 -30.21 19.29
C VAL A 65 -25.65 -30.31 20.78
N ASP A 66 -24.95 -31.19 21.49
CA ASP A 66 -25.04 -31.32 22.95
C ASP A 66 -23.98 -30.41 23.63
N ALA A 67 -24.40 -29.68 24.66
CA ALA A 67 -23.71 -28.51 25.21
C ALA A 67 -22.33 -28.78 25.85
N THR A 68 -22.00 -30.05 26.10
CA THR A 68 -20.80 -30.44 26.86
C THR A 68 -19.54 -30.57 25.99
N GLY A 69 -19.67 -30.58 24.66
CA GLY A 69 -18.54 -30.70 23.72
C GLY A 69 -17.78 -29.40 23.40
N ASN A 70 -18.29 -28.25 23.85
CA ASN A 70 -17.88 -26.94 23.32
C ASN A 70 -16.71 -26.26 24.05
N VAL A 71 -16.10 -26.92 25.04
CA VAL A 71 -15.01 -26.31 25.84
C VAL A 71 -13.67 -26.29 25.09
N CYS A 72 -13.48 -27.15 24.08
CA CYS A 72 -12.21 -27.29 23.35
C CYS A 72 -12.32 -27.06 21.82
N CYS A 73 -13.47 -26.62 21.31
CA CYS A 73 -13.65 -26.29 19.89
C CYS A 73 -13.50 -24.78 19.68
N VAL A 74 -12.51 -24.36 18.88
CA VAL A 74 -12.26 -22.95 18.52
C VAL A 74 -13.19 -22.49 17.39
N GLY A 75 -14.45 -22.92 17.44
CA GLY A 75 -15.50 -22.50 16.52
C GLY A 75 -16.74 -22.20 17.35
N GLY A 76 -17.24 -20.96 17.27
CA GLY A 76 -18.50 -20.59 17.92
C GLY A 76 -19.65 -21.45 17.41
N ALA A 77 -20.67 -21.65 18.24
CA ALA A 77 -21.91 -22.26 17.76
C ALA A 77 -22.63 -21.24 16.86
N TYR A 78 -23.01 -21.63 15.65
CA TYR A 78 -23.71 -20.75 14.71
C TYR A 78 -25.22 -20.97 14.85
N ASP A 79 -25.96 -19.95 15.31
CA ASP A 79 -27.40 -20.03 15.39
C ASP A 79 -28.02 -19.76 14.01
N LYS A 80 -28.55 -20.82 13.39
CA LYS A 80 -29.17 -20.78 12.05
C LYS A 80 -30.43 -19.93 11.98
N ASN A 81 -31.06 -19.59 13.12
CA ASN A 81 -32.28 -18.80 13.16
C ASN A 81 -32.01 -17.28 13.22
N THR A 82 -30.92 -16.87 13.85
CA THR A 82 -30.55 -15.45 14.04
C THR A 82 -29.40 -14.99 13.13
N GLY A 83 -28.67 -15.93 12.52
CA GLY A 83 -27.59 -15.64 11.56
C GLY A 83 -26.32 -15.08 12.21
N THR A 84 -26.15 -15.29 13.52
CA THR A 84 -25.03 -14.77 14.31
C THR A 84 -24.36 -15.87 15.12
N ASP A 85 -23.06 -15.70 15.37
CA ASP A 85 -22.29 -16.63 16.21
C ASP A 85 -22.66 -16.47 17.69
N GLU A 86 -22.91 -17.59 18.38
CA GLU A 86 -23.12 -17.70 19.82
C GLU A 86 -21.82 -17.32 20.55
N ALA A 87 -21.92 -16.37 21.47
CA ALA A 87 -20.78 -15.86 22.21
C ALA A 87 -20.27 -16.91 23.22
N MET A 88 -18.96 -17.19 23.17
CA MET A 88 -18.34 -18.17 24.06
C MET A 88 -18.31 -17.68 25.52
N PRO A 89 -18.31 -18.60 26.52
CA PRO A 89 -18.30 -18.23 27.94
C PRO A 89 -17.11 -17.34 28.35
N MET A 90 -15.94 -17.56 27.72
CA MET A 90 -14.75 -16.73 27.95
C MET A 90 -14.92 -15.30 27.40
N ASP A 91 -15.55 -15.15 26.24
CA ASP A 91 -15.87 -13.83 25.67
C ASP A 91 -16.86 -13.08 26.57
N LEU A 92 -17.87 -13.78 27.12
CA LEU A 92 -18.78 -13.19 28.11
C LEU A 92 -18.07 -12.80 29.41
N PHE A 93 -17.14 -13.61 29.92
CA PHE A 93 -16.37 -13.27 31.12
C PHE A 93 -15.52 -12.01 30.89
N PHE A 94 -14.80 -11.95 29.76
CA PHE A 94 -14.00 -10.79 29.42
C PHE A 94 -14.86 -9.55 29.21
N LYS A 95 -16.00 -9.68 28.53
CA LYS A 95 -16.92 -8.57 28.25
C LYS A 95 -17.63 -8.05 29.51
N ASN A 96 -18.13 -8.94 30.36
CA ASN A 96 -19.05 -8.58 31.44
C ASN A 96 -18.35 -8.35 32.78
N HIS A 97 -17.17 -8.94 33.01
CA HIS A 97 -16.51 -8.88 34.31
C HIS A 97 -15.11 -8.25 34.23
N TYR A 98 -14.25 -8.76 33.36
CA TYR A 98 -12.86 -8.31 33.30
C TYR A 98 -12.71 -6.91 32.67
N THR A 99 -13.38 -6.68 31.54
CA THR A 99 -13.31 -5.39 30.82
C THR A 99 -13.86 -4.25 31.68
N PRO A 100 -15.08 -4.31 32.26
CA PRO A 100 -15.61 -3.20 33.06
C PRO A 100 -14.84 -2.97 34.36
N PHE A 101 -14.19 -3.99 34.90
CA PHE A 101 -13.31 -3.86 36.07
C PHE A 101 -12.02 -3.10 35.74
N LEU A 102 -11.42 -3.36 34.57
CA LEU A 102 -10.23 -2.67 34.10
C LEU A 102 -10.51 -1.29 33.48
N THR A 103 -11.64 -1.14 32.78
CA THR A 103 -12.00 0.09 32.07
C THR A 103 -12.89 1.01 32.90
N LYS A 104 -13.22 0.68 34.16
CA LYS A 104 -13.86 1.63 35.08
C LYS A 104 -12.91 2.81 35.30
N THR A 105 -13.14 3.83 34.51
CA THR A 105 -12.24 4.95 34.31
C THR A 105 -12.39 5.93 35.46
N TRP A 106 -11.33 6.12 36.24
CA TRP A 106 -11.14 7.27 37.14
C TRP A 106 -10.51 8.49 36.42
N THR A 107 -10.47 8.49 35.09
CA THR A 107 -9.95 9.59 34.27
C THR A 107 -11.05 10.30 33.49
N VAL A 108 -11.12 11.61 33.69
CA VAL A 108 -12.14 12.48 33.12
C VAL A 108 -11.73 12.91 31.70
N ASN A 109 -12.60 12.63 30.72
CA ASN A 109 -12.70 13.33 29.43
C ASN A 109 -11.50 13.25 28.45
N ILE A 110 -11.12 12.04 28.02
CA ILE A 110 -10.21 11.80 26.88
C ILE A 110 -11.01 11.05 25.82
N ARG A 111 -11.27 11.68 24.66
CA ARG A 111 -12.14 11.12 23.61
C ARG A 111 -11.47 10.96 22.25
N THR A 112 -10.37 11.65 22.00
CA THR A 112 -9.68 11.65 20.71
C THR A 112 -8.26 11.13 20.81
N SER A 113 -7.70 10.66 19.68
CA SER A 113 -6.29 10.25 19.59
C SER A 113 -5.31 11.37 19.91
N VAL A 114 -5.75 12.63 19.80
CA VAL A 114 -5.00 13.82 20.21
C VAL A 114 -4.99 13.95 21.74
N ASP A 115 -6.12 13.73 22.41
CA ASP A 115 -6.22 13.79 23.87
C ASP A 115 -5.39 12.67 24.52
N GLU A 116 -5.40 11.48 23.93
CA GLU A 116 -4.61 10.33 24.36
C GLU A 116 -3.09 10.61 24.25
N LYS A 117 -2.66 11.24 23.15
CA LYS A 117 -1.28 11.71 22.96
C LYS A 117 -0.90 12.77 24.00
N ASN A 118 -1.78 13.73 24.27
CA ASN A 118 -1.53 14.81 25.22
C ASN A 118 -1.42 14.27 26.66
N MET A 119 -2.27 13.32 27.03
CA MET A 119 -2.18 12.61 28.32
C MET A 119 -0.86 11.85 28.45
N LEU A 120 -0.44 11.10 27.42
CA LEU A 120 0.85 10.38 27.43
C LEU A 120 2.02 11.34 27.65
N ASN A 121 2.02 12.48 26.95
CA ASN A 121 3.07 13.50 27.09
C ASN A 121 3.07 14.11 28.50
N ALA A 122 1.90 14.41 29.07
CA ALA A 122 1.80 14.93 30.43
C ALA A 122 2.33 13.94 31.49
N PHE A 123 2.07 12.64 31.33
CA PHE A 123 2.63 11.63 32.21
C PHE A 123 4.15 11.52 32.09
N ARG A 124 4.69 11.52 30.87
CA ARG A 124 6.15 11.49 30.62
C ARG A 124 6.85 12.72 31.19
N GLU A 125 6.28 13.91 31.03
CA GLU A 125 6.81 15.14 31.64
C GLU A 125 6.81 15.10 33.16
N THR A 126 5.73 14.58 33.77
CA THR A 126 5.62 14.43 35.22
C THR A 126 6.66 13.44 35.75
N ALA A 127 6.83 12.30 35.09
CA ALA A 127 7.86 11.32 35.42
C ALA A 127 9.28 11.91 35.28
N ALA A 128 9.53 12.70 34.23
CA ALA A 128 10.81 13.38 34.03
C ALA A 128 11.10 14.46 35.09
N LYS A 129 10.07 15.18 35.58
CA LYS A 129 10.20 16.12 36.70
C LYS A 129 10.51 15.39 38.01
N CYS A 130 9.81 14.29 38.30
CA CYS A 130 10.03 13.49 39.51
C CYS A 130 11.41 12.81 39.52
N GLY A 131 11.88 12.31 38.37
CA GLY A 131 13.21 11.71 38.22
C GLY A 131 14.39 12.69 38.45
N LYS A 132 14.13 14.00 38.42
CA LYS A 132 15.12 15.04 38.78
C LYS A 132 15.15 15.37 40.28
N LEU A 133 14.11 15.02 41.04
CA LEU A 133 13.98 15.40 42.46
C LEU A 133 14.54 14.35 43.43
N GLN A 134 14.62 13.07 43.05
CA GLN A 134 14.96 11.99 44.00
C GLN A 134 15.76 10.87 43.33
N THR A 135 17.10 10.92 43.44
CA THR A 135 18.06 9.93 42.89
C THR A 135 17.94 9.68 41.38
N ALA A 136 19.05 9.41 40.69
CA ALA A 136 19.05 9.17 39.25
C ALA A 136 18.43 7.80 38.89
N VAL A 137 17.13 7.64 39.11
CA VAL A 137 16.37 6.46 38.72
C VAL A 137 15.58 6.83 37.46
N ASN A 138 15.78 6.04 36.39
CA ASN A 138 15.07 6.25 35.14
C ASN A 138 13.61 5.82 35.30
N VAL A 139 12.73 6.77 35.62
CA VAL A 139 11.30 6.52 35.80
C VAL A 139 10.61 6.47 34.43
N MET A 140 10.19 5.28 34.03
CA MET A 140 9.43 5.06 32.79
C MET A 140 7.95 4.87 33.10
N VAL A 141 7.08 5.61 32.41
CA VAL A 141 5.63 5.41 32.50
C VAL A 141 5.23 4.31 31.53
N TYR A 142 4.79 3.17 32.06
CA TYR A 142 4.36 2.02 31.26
C TYR A 142 2.85 1.83 31.34
N HIS A 143 2.21 1.74 30.18
CA HIS A 143 0.84 1.26 30.04
C HIS A 143 0.72 0.56 28.67
N PRO A 144 0.06 -0.60 28.54
CA PRO A 144 -0.06 -1.31 27.27
C PRO A 144 -0.65 -0.46 26.14
N ALA A 145 -1.58 0.45 26.46
CA ALA A 145 -2.17 1.36 25.46
C ALA A 145 -1.18 2.45 24.95
N PHE A 146 -0.13 2.77 25.71
CA PHE A 146 0.81 3.83 25.34
C PHE A 146 1.64 3.47 24.12
N ILE A 147 1.79 2.18 23.80
CA ILE A 147 2.41 1.72 22.56
C ILE A 147 1.63 2.24 21.34
N TYR A 148 0.29 2.22 21.40
CA TYR A 148 -0.55 2.73 20.32
C TYR A 148 -0.52 4.26 20.25
N TYR A 149 -0.49 4.95 21.38
CA TYR A 149 -0.43 6.41 21.43
C TYR A 149 0.91 6.97 20.95
N ASP A 150 2.01 6.30 21.27
CA ASP A 150 3.34 6.66 20.74
C ASP A 150 3.40 6.46 19.23
N GLN A 151 2.75 5.40 18.73
CA GLN A 151 2.61 5.17 17.30
C GLN A 151 1.82 6.29 16.61
N TYR A 152 0.68 6.73 17.15
CA TYR A 152 -0.07 7.88 16.59
C TYR A 152 0.72 9.19 16.62
N ALA A 153 1.59 9.38 17.62
CA ALA A 153 2.42 10.58 17.71
C ALA A 153 3.47 10.67 16.59
N VAL A 154 3.96 9.54 16.10
CA VAL A 154 5.06 9.44 15.13
C VAL A 154 4.56 9.21 13.71
N ILE A 155 3.32 8.73 13.53
CA ILE A 155 2.82 8.23 12.25
C ILE A 155 2.80 9.25 11.13
N VAL A 156 2.44 10.50 11.43
CA VAL A 156 2.36 11.57 10.42
C VAL A 156 3.76 11.86 9.88
N SER A 157 4.75 12.00 10.78
CA SER A 157 6.14 12.24 10.40
C SER A 157 6.72 11.08 9.59
N ASN A 158 6.45 9.84 9.99
CA ASN A 158 6.89 8.66 9.25
C ASN A 158 6.22 8.55 7.89
N THR A 159 4.92 8.85 7.80
CA THR A 159 4.18 8.82 6.55
C THR A 159 4.75 9.85 5.57
N LEU A 160 4.98 11.08 6.02
CA LEU A 160 5.60 12.12 5.20
C LEU A 160 7.00 11.71 4.75
N GLN A 161 7.85 11.20 5.65
CA GLN A 161 9.19 10.73 5.28
C GLN A 161 9.12 9.60 4.25
N ASN A 162 8.25 8.61 4.44
CA ASN A 162 8.10 7.49 3.52
C ASN A 162 7.59 7.94 2.14
N ILE A 163 6.64 8.88 2.09
CA ILE A 163 6.13 9.46 0.85
C ILE A 163 7.23 10.24 0.12
N VAL A 164 7.99 11.08 0.84
CA VAL A 164 9.09 11.87 0.26
C VAL A 164 10.18 10.94 -0.29
N VAL A 165 10.61 9.95 0.49
CA VAL A 165 11.63 8.98 0.06
C VAL A 165 11.14 8.19 -1.15
N ALA A 166 9.90 7.68 -1.13
CA ALA A 166 9.32 6.97 -2.26
C ALA A 166 9.27 7.85 -3.51
N THR A 167 8.80 9.09 -3.39
CA THR A 167 8.73 10.04 -4.52
C THR A 167 10.11 10.37 -5.07
N CYS A 168 11.12 10.56 -4.21
CA CYS A 168 12.51 10.77 -4.64
C CYS A 168 13.07 9.55 -5.39
N VAL A 169 12.80 8.33 -4.92
CA VAL A 169 13.20 7.11 -5.61
C VAL A 169 12.52 7.03 -6.99
N MET A 170 11.24 7.38 -7.08
CA MET A 170 10.54 7.41 -8.37
C MET A 170 11.10 8.47 -9.31
N LEU A 171 11.49 9.64 -8.82
CA LEU A 171 12.20 10.65 -9.64
C LEU A 171 13.51 10.09 -10.20
N VAL A 172 14.30 9.38 -9.39
CA VAL A 172 15.54 8.74 -9.84
C VAL A 172 15.26 7.68 -10.92
N ILE A 173 14.24 6.84 -10.71
CA ILE A 173 13.83 5.82 -11.69
C ILE A 173 13.36 6.49 -12.99
N SER A 174 12.53 7.53 -12.90
CA SER A 174 12.05 8.29 -14.06
C SER A 174 13.18 9.02 -14.79
N LEU A 175 14.19 9.54 -14.08
CA LEU A 175 15.39 10.12 -14.69
C LEU A 175 16.24 9.07 -15.42
N LEU A 176 16.25 7.83 -14.94
CA LEU A 176 16.95 6.73 -15.61
C LEU A 176 16.19 6.25 -16.85
N LEU A 177 14.85 6.21 -16.79
CA LEU A 177 14.00 5.73 -17.88
C LEU A 177 13.79 6.75 -19.00
N ILE A 178 13.72 8.05 -18.65
CA ILE A 178 13.36 9.14 -19.57
C ILE A 178 14.62 9.95 -19.91
N PRO A 179 15.02 10.03 -21.19
CA PRO A 179 16.26 10.72 -21.60
C PRO A 179 16.31 12.22 -21.26
N ASN A 180 15.16 12.87 -21.03
CA ASN A 180 15.06 14.29 -20.75
C ASN A 180 14.71 14.54 -19.26
N PRO A 181 15.53 15.32 -18.51
CA PRO A 181 15.31 15.54 -17.09
C PRO A 181 14.10 16.42 -16.76
N LEU A 182 13.73 17.37 -17.62
CA LEU A 182 12.56 18.25 -17.38
C LEU A 182 11.26 17.45 -17.43
N CYS A 183 11.20 16.52 -18.38
CA CYS A 183 10.13 15.56 -18.54
C CYS A 183 9.94 14.68 -17.30
N SER A 184 11.04 14.19 -16.71
CA SER A 184 11.00 13.37 -15.49
C SER A 184 10.49 14.14 -14.26
N VAL A 185 10.83 15.43 -14.14
CA VAL A 185 10.33 16.29 -13.06
C VAL A 185 8.80 16.45 -13.15
N TRP A 186 8.25 16.62 -14.35
CA TRP A 186 6.80 16.72 -14.54
C TRP A 186 6.05 15.42 -14.27
N VAL A 187 6.63 14.27 -14.60
CA VAL A 187 6.09 12.95 -14.18
C VAL A 187 6.03 12.85 -12.66
N THR A 188 7.11 13.26 -11.99
CA THR A 188 7.18 13.27 -10.52
C THR A 188 6.13 14.21 -9.93
N PHE A 189 5.89 15.36 -10.55
CA PHE A 189 4.81 16.28 -10.16
C PHE A 189 3.42 15.65 -10.30
N ALA A 190 3.15 14.94 -11.41
CA ALA A 190 1.89 14.22 -11.59
C ALA A 190 1.68 13.15 -10.51
N ILE A 191 2.74 12.42 -10.12
CA ILE A 191 2.70 11.43 -9.03
C ILE A 191 2.41 12.11 -7.69
N ALA A 192 3.10 13.21 -7.37
CA ALA A 192 2.86 13.97 -6.15
C ALA A 192 1.41 14.49 -6.08
N SER A 193 0.85 14.94 -7.21
CA SER A 193 -0.55 15.34 -7.32
C SER A 193 -1.51 14.19 -6.99
N VAL A 194 -1.26 12.98 -7.49
CA VAL A 194 -2.07 11.79 -7.13
C VAL A 194 -2.01 11.54 -5.62
N ILE A 195 -0.83 11.56 -5.01
CA ILE A 195 -0.66 11.29 -3.57
C ILE A 195 -1.41 12.32 -2.72
N VAL A 196 -1.27 13.60 -3.05
CA VAL A 196 -1.97 14.69 -2.37
C VAL A 196 -3.49 14.54 -2.56
N GLY A 197 -3.94 14.22 -3.77
CA GLY A 197 -5.35 13.97 -4.08
C GLY A 197 -5.93 12.82 -3.26
N VAL A 198 -5.25 11.67 -3.21
CA VAL A 198 -5.69 10.50 -2.41
C VAL A 198 -5.72 10.85 -0.93
N THR A 199 -4.67 11.48 -0.41
CA THR A 199 -4.59 11.87 1.01
C THR A 199 -5.69 12.88 1.38
N GLY A 200 -6.02 13.81 0.49
CA GLY A 200 -7.13 14.74 0.67
C GLY A 200 -8.50 14.03 0.66
N PHE A 201 -8.71 13.11 -0.28
CA PHE A 201 -9.95 12.33 -0.35
C PHE A 201 -10.11 11.30 0.78
N MET A 202 -9.01 10.84 1.40
CA MET A 202 -9.07 10.02 2.61
C MET A 202 -9.79 10.75 3.75
N ALA A 203 -9.58 12.06 3.90
CA ALA A 203 -10.29 12.86 4.88
C ALA A 203 -11.80 12.96 4.57
N LEU A 204 -12.16 13.03 3.27
CA LEU A 204 -13.57 13.08 2.84
C LEU A 204 -14.28 11.73 2.94
N TRP A 205 -13.55 10.62 2.81
CA TRP A 205 -14.10 9.26 2.83
C TRP A 205 -13.99 8.57 4.19
N ASP A 206 -13.77 9.36 5.25
CA ASP A 206 -13.65 8.89 6.64
C ASP A 206 -12.62 7.76 6.77
N VAL A 207 -11.41 8.04 6.31
CA VAL A 207 -10.25 7.15 6.44
C VAL A 207 -9.20 7.83 7.29
N SER A 208 -8.96 7.26 8.47
CA SER A 208 -7.94 7.74 9.40
C SER A 208 -6.54 7.45 8.89
N LEU A 209 -5.61 8.39 9.11
CA LEU A 209 -4.19 8.19 8.80
C LEU A 209 -3.52 7.38 9.92
N ASP A 210 -3.52 6.06 9.74
CA ASP A 210 -2.91 5.06 10.61
C ASP A 210 -1.83 4.23 9.88
N SER A 211 -1.26 3.21 10.54
CA SER A 211 -0.13 2.44 9.97
C SER A 211 -0.54 1.60 8.76
N VAL A 212 -1.80 1.18 8.71
CA VAL A 212 -2.35 0.43 7.59
C VAL A 212 -2.51 1.36 6.39
N SER A 213 -3.09 2.54 6.60
CA SER A 213 -3.25 3.56 5.56
C SER A 213 -1.91 4.06 5.02
N MET A 214 -0.90 4.22 5.88
CA MET A 214 0.47 4.60 5.49
C MET A 214 1.08 3.56 4.54
N ILE A 215 0.99 2.27 4.89
CA ILE A 215 1.50 1.18 4.05
C ILE A 215 0.77 1.16 2.71
N ASN A 216 -0.55 1.31 2.74
CA ASN A 216 -1.36 1.34 1.52
C ASN A 216 -0.98 2.50 0.62
N LEU A 217 -0.79 3.70 1.16
CA LEU A 217 -0.32 4.86 0.40
C LEU A 217 1.02 4.59 -0.28
N VAL A 218 1.99 4.00 0.42
CA VAL A 218 3.32 3.71 -0.16
C VAL A 218 3.25 2.65 -1.27
N ILE A 219 2.49 1.56 -1.07
CA ILE A 219 2.29 0.52 -2.09
C ILE A 219 1.63 1.13 -3.34
N CYS A 220 0.65 2.00 -3.11
CA CYS A 220 -0.11 2.68 -4.14
C CYS A 220 0.71 3.66 -4.99
N ILE A 221 1.77 4.26 -4.43
CA ILE A 221 2.71 5.09 -5.20
C ILE A 221 3.30 4.28 -6.35
N GLY A 222 3.75 3.05 -6.09
CA GLY A 222 4.32 2.17 -7.12
C GLY A 222 3.33 1.91 -8.26
N PHE A 223 2.10 1.50 -7.92
CA PHE A 223 1.06 1.25 -8.92
C PHE A 223 0.66 2.48 -9.74
N SER A 224 0.56 3.66 -9.11
CA SER A 224 0.18 4.89 -9.83
C SER A 224 1.27 5.38 -10.78
N VAL A 225 2.55 5.17 -10.44
CA VAL A 225 3.65 5.59 -11.31
C VAL A 225 3.68 4.79 -12.59
N ASP A 226 3.36 3.49 -12.55
CA ASP A 226 3.37 2.62 -13.73
C ASP A 226 2.51 3.20 -14.87
N PHE A 227 1.28 3.65 -14.55
CA PHE A 227 0.40 4.28 -15.54
C PHE A 227 1.03 5.52 -16.19
N SER A 228 1.63 6.36 -15.36
CA SER A 228 2.20 7.64 -15.79
C SER A 228 3.48 7.46 -16.60
N ALA A 229 4.39 6.60 -16.12
CA ALA A 229 5.69 6.34 -16.73
C ALA A 229 5.56 5.64 -18.08
N HIS A 230 4.63 4.67 -18.21
CA HIS A 230 4.42 3.97 -19.48
C HIS A 230 3.92 4.90 -20.58
N ILE A 231 2.89 5.71 -20.31
CA ILE A 231 2.37 6.69 -21.29
C ILE A 231 3.46 7.71 -21.65
N PHE A 232 4.17 8.22 -20.65
CA PHE A 232 5.23 9.20 -20.87
C PHE A 232 6.36 8.65 -21.74
N TYR A 233 6.81 7.42 -21.45
CA TYR A 233 7.86 6.77 -22.23
C TYR A 233 7.42 6.51 -23.67
N ALA A 234 6.18 6.06 -23.90
CA ALA A 234 5.66 5.87 -25.25
C ALA A 234 5.52 7.18 -26.02
N PHE A 235 5.13 8.27 -25.35
CA PHE A 235 5.09 9.60 -25.95
C PHE A 235 6.47 10.08 -26.41
N VAL A 236 7.49 9.96 -25.54
CA VAL A 236 8.87 10.36 -25.87
C VAL A 236 9.50 9.46 -26.93
N SER A 237 9.09 8.18 -26.97
CA SER A 237 9.59 7.18 -27.92
C SER A 237 8.82 7.16 -29.25
N SER A 238 7.78 7.97 -29.40
CA SER A 238 6.99 8.05 -30.63
C SER A 238 7.78 8.75 -31.74
N GLU A 239 7.73 8.18 -32.94
CA GLU A 239 8.42 8.70 -34.13
C GLU A 239 7.62 9.78 -34.88
N GLU A 240 6.42 10.11 -34.39
CA GLU A 240 5.52 11.08 -35.01
C GLU A 240 6.08 12.51 -35.00
N ALA A 241 5.76 13.30 -36.03
CA ALA A 241 6.33 14.62 -36.21
C ALA A 241 5.73 15.70 -35.29
N SER A 242 4.42 15.60 -34.97
CA SER A 242 3.73 16.59 -34.14
C SER A 242 3.47 16.07 -32.72
N VAL A 243 3.55 16.95 -31.74
CA VAL A 243 3.28 16.65 -30.31
C VAL A 243 1.90 16.00 -30.12
N ASN A 244 0.90 16.44 -30.90
CA ASN A 244 -0.45 15.89 -30.85
C ASN A 244 -0.53 14.47 -31.42
N GLU A 245 0.18 14.18 -32.51
CA GLU A 245 0.24 12.83 -33.06
C GLU A 245 1.05 11.89 -32.15
N LYS A 246 2.12 12.37 -31.49
CA LYS A 246 2.84 11.61 -30.45
C LYS A 246 1.93 11.23 -29.28
N ALA A 247 1.07 12.15 -28.83
CA ALA A 247 0.09 11.88 -27.77
C ALA A 247 -0.94 10.84 -28.20
N LYS A 248 -1.45 10.94 -29.44
CA LYS A 248 -2.37 9.94 -30.00
C LYS A 248 -1.72 8.57 -30.13
N ASP A 249 -0.49 8.50 -30.64
CA ASP A 249 0.27 7.25 -30.79
C ASP A 249 0.53 6.57 -29.42
N ALA A 250 0.92 7.34 -28.41
CA ALA A 250 1.10 6.83 -27.05
C ALA A 250 -0.21 6.27 -26.46
N LEU A 251 -1.31 7.00 -26.61
CA LEU A 251 -2.63 6.56 -26.14
C LEU A 251 -3.16 5.35 -26.92
N TYR A 252 -2.91 5.29 -28.23
CA TYR A 252 -3.31 4.15 -29.06
C TYR A 252 -2.60 2.87 -28.63
N LYS A 253 -1.30 2.95 -28.31
CA LYS A 253 -0.49 1.80 -27.89
C LYS A 253 -0.77 1.35 -26.45
N LEU A 254 -0.99 2.28 -25.53
CA LEU A 254 -0.99 1.99 -24.08
C LEU A 254 -2.29 2.32 -23.33
N GLY A 255 -3.21 3.06 -23.94
CA GLY A 255 -4.47 3.45 -23.28
C GLY A 255 -5.31 2.24 -22.87
N TYR A 256 -5.54 1.30 -23.80
CA TYR A 256 -6.34 0.10 -23.52
C TYR A 256 -5.70 -0.82 -22.45
N PRO A 257 -4.41 -1.20 -22.54
CA PRO A 257 -3.73 -1.96 -21.49
C PRO A 257 -3.82 -1.32 -20.10
N ILE A 258 -3.69 0.01 -20.01
CA ILE A 258 -3.77 0.74 -18.73
C ILE A 258 -5.19 0.68 -18.15
N ILE A 259 -6.22 0.96 -18.95
CA ILE A 259 -7.60 0.91 -18.48
C ILE A 259 -8.00 -0.52 -18.09
N GLN A 260 -7.57 -1.52 -18.86
CA GLN A 260 -7.77 -2.93 -18.51
C GLN A 260 -7.07 -3.30 -17.20
N GLY A 261 -5.82 -2.86 -17.02
CA GLY A 261 -5.05 -3.05 -15.78
C GLY A 261 -5.73 -2.41 -14.57
N ALA A 262 -6.20 -1.17 -14.73
CA ALA A 262 -6.95 -0.45 -13.70
C ALA A 262 -8.26 -1.18 -13.35
N ALA A 263 -9.04 -1.59 -14.35
CA ALA A 263 -10.31 -2.29 -14.16
C ALA A 263 -10.14 -3.65 -13.46
N SER A 264 -9.14 -4.44 -13.88
CA SER A 264 -8.85 -5.73 -13.25
C SER A 264 -8.38 -5.58 -11.79
N THR A 265 -7.58 -4.55 -11.50
CA THR A 265 -7.15 -4.28 -10.12
C THR A 265 -8.32 -3.83 -9.25
N ILE A 266 -9.21 -2.97 -9.77
CA ILE A 266 -10.45 -2.57 -9.09
C ILE A 266 -11.33 -3.79 -8.82
N ALA A 267 -11.51 -4.68 -9.80
CA ALA A 267 -12.26 -5.92 -9.63
C ALA A 267 -11.63 -6.85 -8.57
N GLY A 268 -10.30 -6.87 -8.47
CA GLY A 268 -9.59 -7.61 -7.43
C GLY A 268 -9.81 -7.05 -6.03
N VAL A 269 -9.79 -5.73 -5.86
CA VAL A 269 -9.94 -5.10 -4.54
C VAL A 269 -11.39 -4.92 -4.10
N VAL A 270 -12.36 -4.93 -5.03
CA VAL A 270 -13.78 -4.70 -4.70
C VAL A 270 -14.34 -5.74 -3.73
N VAL A 271 -13.81 -6.98 -3.76
CA VAL A 271 -14.19 -8.03 -2.81
C VAL A 271 -13.90 -7.63 -1.36
N LEU A 272 -12.88 -6.78 -1.13
CA LEU A 272 -12.52 -6.29 0.19
C LEU A 272 -13.50 -5.25 0.72
N ALA A 273 -14.30 -4.62 -0.14
CA ALA A 273 -15.35 -3.69 0.28
C ALA A 273 -16.45 -4.38 1.11
N ALA A 274 -16.72 -5.67 0.82
CA ALA A 274 -17.71 -6.46 1.54
C ALA A 274 -17.23 -6.96 2.91
N ALA A 275 -15.93 -6.85 3.21
CA ALA A 275 -15.37 -7.34 4.46
C ALA A 275 -15.87 -6.50 5.66
N LYS A 276 -16.09 -7.14 6.82
CA LYS A 276 -16.49 -6.46 8.06
C LYS A 276 -15.30 -5.77 8.77
N SER A 277 -14.08 -6.20 8.48
CA SER A 277 -12.86 -5.65 9.10
C SER A 277 -12.51 -4.26 8.56
N TYR A 278 -12.19 -3.33 9.47
CA TYR A 278 -11.73 -1.98 9.15
C TYR A 278 -10.52 -1.98 8.22
N ILE A 279 -9.54 -2.87 8.45
CA ILE A 279 -8.30 -2.96 7.66
C ILE A 279 -8.61 -3.18 6.18
N PHE A 280 -9.50 -4.14 5.87
CA PHE A 280 -9.86 -4.48 4.50
C PHE A 280 -10.68 -3.38 3.82
N ARG A 281 -11.58 -2.72 4.56
CA ARG A 281 -12.34 -1.57 4.04
C ARG A 281 -11.44 -0.38 3.74
N THR A 282 -10.49 -0.08 4.61
CA THR A 282 -9.50 0.98 4.41
C THR A 282 -8.60 0.67 3.21
N PHE A 283 -8.18 -0.59 3.06
CA PHE A 283 -7.43 -1.04 1.89
C PHE A 283 -8.20 -0.82 0.59
N PHE A 284 -9.46 -1.26 0.53
CA PHE A 284 -10.32 -1.04 -0.63
C PHE A 284 -10.44 0.45 -0.98
N LYS A 285 -10.81 1.30 0.00
CA LYS A 285 -11.01 2.74 -0.23
C LYS A 285 -9.76 3.41 -0.81
N ILE A 286 -8.59 3.16 -0.22
CA ILE A 286 -7.32 3.77 -0.65
C ILE A 286 -6.91 3.26 -2.03
N MET A 287 -6.91 1.94 -2.24
CA MET A 287 -6.56 1.34 -3.53
C MET A 287 -7.47 1.85 -4.65
N PHE A 288 -8.78 1.92 -4.40
CA PHE A 288 -9.74 2.41 -5.37
C PHE A 288 -9.46 3.87 -5.78
N LEU A 289 -9.23 4.76 -4.80
CA LEU A 289 -8.89 6.17 -5.07
C LEU A 289 -7.60 6.30 -5.88
N VAL A 290 -6.56 5.54 -5.51
CA VAL A 290 -5.25 5.58 -6.19
C VAL A 290 -5.37 5.10 -7.62
N ILE A 291 -6.03 3.97 -7.86
CA ILE A 291 -6.16 3.43 -9.23
C ILE A 291 -6.95 4.43 -10.09
N LEU A 292 -8.02 5.01 -9.55
CA LEU A 292 -8.83 5.99 -10.26
C LEU A 292 -8.03 7.25 -10.60
N PHE A 293 -7.41 7.89 -9.60
CA PHE A 293 -6.64 9.12 -9.82
C PHE A 293 -5.37 8.87 -10.64
N GLY A 294 -4.71 7.73 -10.44
CA GLY A 294 -3.54 7.32 -11.21
C GLY A 294 -3.88 7.07 -12.68
N ALA A 295 -4.99 6.40 -12.98
CA ALA A 295 -5.45 6.20 -14.35
C ALA A 295 -5.85 7.52 -15.02
N VAL A 296 -6.57 8.40 -14.31
CA VAL A 296 -6.90 9.75 -14.82
C VAL A 296 -5.64 10.57 -15.09
N HIS A 297 -4.66 10.54 -14.17
CA HIS A 297 -3.42 11.27 -14.39
C HIS A 297 -2.59 10.68 -15.55
N GLY A 298 -2.51 9.36 -15.66
CA GLY A 298 -1.77 8.68 -16.72
C GLY A 298 -2.38 8.85 -18.11
N VAL A 299 -3.71 8.72 -18.24
CA VAL A 299 -4.40 8.69 -19.54
C VAL A 299 -4.87 10.09 -19.97
N VAL A 300 -5.22 10.98 -19.04
CA VAL A 300 -5.78 12.30 -19.37
C VAL A 300 -4.78 13.40 -19.07
N PHE A 301 -4.32 13.51 -17.82
CA PHE A 301 -3.49 14.64 -17.40
C PHE A 301 -2.17 14.69 -18.15
N ILE A 302 -1.43 13.58 -18.22
CA ILE A 302 -0.09 13.55 -18.83
C ILE A 302 -0.12 13.87 -20.33
N PRO A 303 -0.94 13.24 -21.18
CA PRO A 303 -0.97 13.56 -22.61
C PRO A 303 -1.39 15.02 -22.90
N VAL A 304 -2.36 15.54 -22.16
CA VAL A 304 -2.78 16.94 -22.28
C VAL A 304 -1.65 17.87 -21.83
N PHE A 305 -1.02 17.59 -20.69
CA PHE A 305 0.07 18.40 -20.18
C PHE A 305 1.29 18.42 -21.13
N LEU A 306 1.64 17.27 -21.68
CA LEU A 306 2.74 17.13 -22.63
C LEU A 306 2.49 17.87 -23.95
N THR A 307 1.24 17.92 -24.41
CA THR A 307 0.85 18.65 -25.63
C THR A 307 0.86 20.17 -25.41
N PHE A 308 0.46 20.66 -24.24
CA PHE A 308 0.48 22.10 -23.91
C PHE A 308 1.88 22.68 -23.82
N PHE A 309 2.84 21.97 -23.22
CA PHE A 309 4.18 22.52 -22.98
C PHE A 309 5.18 22.23 -24.10
N GLY A 310 4.80 21.50 -25.16
CA GLY A 310 5.63 21.31 -26.37
C GLY A 310 7.04 20.78 -26.10
N ILE A 311 7.28 20.15 -24.94
CA ILE A 311 8.63 19.90 -24.38
C ILE A 311 9.48 18.97 -25.29
N CYS A 312 8.87 18.38 -26.33
CA CYS A 312 9.53 17.45 -27.25
C CYS A 312 9.43 17.80 -28.74
N ASP A 313 9.21 19.08 -29.11
CA ASP A 313 9.38 19.51 -30.51
C ASP A 313 10.86 19.59 -30.94
N GLY A 314 11.79 19.78 -29.99
CA GLY A 314 13.24 19.82 -30.26
C GLY A 314 14.01 18.54 -29.92
N CYS A 315 13.35 17.49 -29.43
CA CYS A 315 14.02 16.31 -28.84
C CYS A 315 14.30 15.22 -29.88
N LEU A 316 14.94 15.59 -30.99
CA LEU A 316 15.67 14.65 -31.83
C LEU A 316 16.97 14.29 -31.11
N VAL A 317 17.01 13.12 -30.46
CA VAL A 317 18.28 12.53 -30.01
C VAL A 317 19.16 12.34 -31.27
N PRO A 318 20.29 13.06 -31.43
CA PRO A 318 21.06 13.05 -32.68
C PRO A 318 21.66 11.69 -33.03
N ASN A 319 21.74 10.76 -32.06
CA ASN A 319 22.41 9.48 -32.20
C ASN A 319 21.49 8.29 -32.47
N LEU A 320 20.18 8.38 -32.21
CA LEU A 320 19.24 7.28 -32.54
C LEU A 320 18.72 7.37 -33.98
N THR A 321 18.65 8.56 -34.58
CA THR A 321 18.26 8.75 -35.98
C THR A 321 19.20 8.08 -36.97
N LYS A 322 20.51 8.00 -36.69
CA LYS A 322 21.45 7.25 -37.54
C LYS A 322 21.19 5.75 -37.49
N ILE A 323 20.92 5.18 -36.32
CA ILE A 323 20.67 3.75 -36.17
C ILE A 323 19.27 3.37 -36.69
N HIS A 324 18.25 4.23 -36.50
CA HIS A 324 16.90 4.01 -37.02
C HIS A 324 16.74 4.31 -38.51
N SER A 325 17.43 5.30 -39.08
CA SER A 325 17.46 5.50 -40.53
C SER A 325 18.04 4.27 -41.24
N VAL A 326 19.10 3.66 -40.68
CA VAL A 326 19.66 2.40 -41.19
C VAL A 326 18.66 1.25 -41.06
N LYS A 327 17.95 1.12 -39.93
CA LYS A 327 16.96 0.05 -39.70
C LYS A 327 15.71 0.17 -40.59
N CYS A 328 15.23 1.40 -40.84
CA CYS A 328 14.10 1.69 -41.71
C CYS A 328 14.47 1.42 -43.17
N ASN A 329 15.61 1.94 -43.65
CA ASN A 329 16.11 1.68 -44.99
C ASN A 329 16.34 0.18 -45.25
N LEU A 330 16.81 -0.57 -44.24
CA LEU A 330 16.99 -2.02 -44.34
C LEU A 330 15.65 -2.75 -44.44
N ARG A 331 14.63 -2.34 -43.67
CA ARG A 331 13.29 -2.93 -43.74
C ARG A 331 12.63 -2.69 -45.09
N THR A 332 12.71 -1.47 -45.62
CA THR A 332 12.16 -1.13 -46.95
C THR A 332 12.92 -1.84 -48.08
N ALA A 333 14.24 -2.05 -47.92
CA ALA A 333 15.03 -2.83 -48.88
C ALA A 333 14.67 -4.32 -48.87
N ILE A 334 14.43 -4.91 -47.69
CA ILE A 334 14.00 -6.31 -47.55
C ILE A 334 12.60 -6.51 -48.14
N GLU A 335 11.67 -5.57 -47.93
CA GLU A 335 10.32 -5.64 -48.52
C GLU A 335 10.36 -5.56 -50.05
N LYS A 336 11.23 -4.70 -50.61
CA LYS A 336 11.43 -4.64 -52.07
C LYS A 336 12.08 -5.91 -52.63
N LEU A 337 13.05 -6.49 -51.93
CA LEU A 337 13.67 -7.76 -52.34
C LEU A 337 12.66 -8.93 -52.31
N ASN A 338 11.81 -8.98 -51.30
CA ASN A 338 10.76 -10.00 -51.21
C ASN A 338 9.71 -9.86 -52.33
N GLN A 339 9.41 -8.64 -52.79
CA GLN A 339 8.54 -8.45 -53.95
C GLN A 339 9.19 -8.88 -55.27
N TYR A 340 10.51 -8.73 -55.43
CA TYR A 340 11.23 -9.25 -56.59
C TYR A 340 11.34 -10.77 -56.62
N GLN A 341 11.29 -11.44 -55.46
CA GLN A 341 11.33 -12.91 -55.39
C GLN A 341 9.96 -13.58 -55.62
N GLN A 342 8.89 -12.80 -55.78
CA GLN A 342 7.53 -13.29 -56.05
C GLN A 342 7.06 -13.05 -57.51
N GLN A 343 7.95 -12.58 -58.40
CA GLN A 343 7.76 -12.52 -59.86
C GLN A 343 8.63 -13.55 -60.55
#